data_AF-A0A964G3T6-F1
#
_entry.id   AF-A0A964G3T6-F1
#
_cell.length_a   1.000
_cell.length_b   1.000
_cell.length_c   1.000
_cell.angle_alpha   90.00
_cell.angle_beta   90.00
_cell.angle_gamma   90.00
#
_symmetry.space_group_name_H-M   'P 1'
#
loop_
_entity.id
_entity.type
_entity.pdbx_description
1 polymer ?
#
loop_
_entity_poly.entity_id
_entity_poly.type
_entity_poly.pdbx_seq_one_letter_code
_entity_poly.pdbx_strand_id
1 'polypeptide(L)' 'FYTKNILLNEGIRAWMAPTDQPHENFIFPEEVLPRGNAL' A
#
# COMPACT_ATOMS: atom_id res chain seq x y z
N PHE A 1 -13.93 7.87 -12.22
CA PHE A 1 -13.76 7.37 -10.84
C PHE A 1 -13.18 5.95 -10.78
N TYR A 2 -13.55 5.05 -11.70
CA TYR A 2 -13.04 3.68 -11.76
C TYR A 2 -11.52 3.53 -11.53
N THR A 3 -10.69 4.23 -12.33
CA THR A 3 -9.22 4.12 -12.23
C THR A 3 -8.62 4.79 -11.00
N LYS A 4 -9.28 5.84 -10.47
CA LYS A 4 -8.82 6.50 -9.23
C LYS A 4 -8.98 5.58 -8.02
N ASN A 5 -10.01 4.75 -8.00
CA ASN A 5 -10.24 3.77 -6.93
C ASN A 5 -9.18 2.65 -6.94
N ILE A 6 -8.63 2.31 -8.11
CA ILE A 6 -7.54 1.32 -8.21
C ILE A 6 -6.30 1.83 -7.47
N LEU A 7 -5.90 3.09 -7.71
CA LEU A 7 -4.76 3.70 -7.02
C LEU A 7 -4.97 3.75 -5.49
N LEU A 8 -6.19 4.05 -5.04
CA LEU A 8 -6.52 4.03 -3.60
C LEU A 8 -6.40 2.62 -3.02
N ASN A 9 -6.91 1.61 -3.73
CA ASN A 9 -6.86 0.22 -3.29
C ASN A 9 -5.42 -0.32 -3.25
N GLU A 10 -4.56 0.11 -4.17
CA GLU A 10 -3.13 -0.22 -4.15
C GLU A 10 -2.43 0.34 -2.91
N GLY A 11 -2.71 1.60 -2.56
CA GLY A 11 -2.27 2.20 -1.31
C GLY A 11 -2.71 1.37 -0.10
N ILE A 12 -4.02 1.15 0.04
CA ILE A 12 -4.57 0.42 1.20
C ILE A 12 -3.90 -0.94 1.38
N ARG A 13 -3.74 -1.73 0.31
CA ARG A 13 -3.10 -3.05 0.40
C ARG A 13 -1.63 -2.96 0.84
N ALA A 14 -0.84 -2.09 0.22
CA ALA A 14 0.59 -1.97 0.53
C ALA A 14 0.83 -1.46 1.97
N TRP A 15 0.00 -0.53 2.44
CA TRP A 15 0.12 0.08 3.76
C TRP A 15 -0.43 -0.80 4.89
N MET A 16 -1.46 -1.61 4.63
CA MET A 16 -2.07 -2.48 5.66
C MET A 16 -1.47 -3.89 5.72
N ALA A 17 -0.99 -4.44 4.60
CA ALA A 17 -0.58 -5.85 4.53
C ALA A 17 0.47 -6.28 5.59
N PRO A 18 1.50 -5.49 5.94
CA PRO A 18 2.49 -5.92 6.93
C PRO A 18 1.93 -6.19 8.33
N THR A 19 0.89 -5.45 8.74
CA THR A 19 0.26 -5.60 10.07
C THR A 19 -0.97 -6.48 10.02
N ASP A 20 -1.73 -6.44 8.92
CA ASP A 20 -2.95 -7.24 8.72
C ASP A 20 -2.66 -8.71 8.40
N GLN A 21 -1.52 -8.99 7.76
CA GLN A 21 -1.10 -10.33 7.35
C GLN A 21 0.26 -10.70 7.96
N PRO A 22 0.35 -10.82 9.30
CA PRO A 22 1.63 -11.04 9.98
C PRO A 22 2.28 -12.39 9.64
N HIS A 23 1.51 -13.37 9.18
CA HIS A 23 2.02 -14.68 8.77
C HIS A 23 2.82 -14.64 7.45
N GLU A 24 2.59 -13.63 6.62
CA GLU A 24 3.32 -13.42 5.35
C GLU A 24 4.69 -12.77 5.56
N ASN A 25 4.97 -12.23 6.76
CA ASN A 25 6.23 -11.57 7.12
C ASN A 25 6.65 -10.47 6.12
N PHE A 26 5.69 -9.67 5.63
CA PHE A 26 6.00 -8.60 4.68
C PHE A 26 6.92 -7.54 5.28
N ILE A 27 7.99 -7.24 4.55
CA ILE A 27 8.89 -6.12 4.83
C ILE A 27 8.94 -5.28 3.56
N PHE A 28 8.31 -4.11 3.59
CA PHE A 28 8.31 -3.15 2.48
C PHE A 28 9.21 -1.97 2.79
N PRO A 29 10.30 -1.77 2.03
CA PRO A 29 11.09 -0.54 2.09
C PRO A 29 10.26 0.71 1.74
N GLU A 30 10.68 1.87 2.23
CA GLU A 30 9.94 3.12 2.00
C GLU A 30 9.82 3.53 0.52
N GLU A 31 10.78 3.14 -0.31
CA GLU A 31 10.84 3.45 -1.74
C GLU A 31 9.80 2.68 -2.57
N VAL A 32 9.29 1.54 -2.06
CA VAL A 32 8.29 0.72 -2.75
C VAL A 32 6.87 1.03 -2.30
N LEU A 33 6.70 1.82 -1.23
CA LEU A 33 5.37 2.20 -0.74
C LEU A 33 4.73 3.25 -1.66
N PRO A 34 3.56 2.97 -2.25
CA PRO A 34 2.88 3.93 -3.12
C PRO A 34 2.42 5.14 -2.30
N ARG A 35 2.87 6.32 -2.74
CA ARG A 35 2.52 7.62 -2.14
C ARG A 35 2.17 8.63 -3.23
N GLY A 36 1.23 9.53 -2.91
CA GLY A 36 1.00 10.72 -3.70
C GLY A 36 2.13 11.72 -3.51
N ASN A 37 2.24 12.70 -4.40
CA ASN A 37 3.22 13.77 -4.22
C ASN A 37 2.89 14.59 -2.96
N ALA A 38 3.88 14.77 -2.07
CA ALA A 38 3.82 15.59 -0.86
C ALA A 38 2.79 15.16 0.22
N LEU A 39 2.45 13.86 0.29
CA LEU A 39 1.68 13.26 1.38
C LEU A 39 2.58 12.60 2.42
#